data_AF-A0A6G3SDA7-F1
#
_entry.id   AF-A0A6G3SDA7-F1
#
_cell.length_a   1.000
_cell.length_b   1.000
_cell.length_c   1.000
_cell.angle_alpha   90.00
_cell.angle_beta   90.00
_cell.angle_gamma   90.00
#
_symmetry.space_group_name_H-M   'P 1'
#
loop_
_entity.id
_entity.type
_entity.pdbx_description
1 polymer ?
#
loop_
_entity_poly.entity_id
_entity_poly.type
_entity_poly.pdbx_seq_one_letter_code
_entity_poly.pdbx_strand_id
1 'polypeptide(L)'
;MAALHAKAEELEKENLQLKSALVSHAVIDQALGVIIAAGHLSPAEAWDALREISMHTNIKVRLVAQSLVDWGSSGWLCAEIYTELERQLCGRRAFATGEAEGPP
;
A
#
# COMPACT_ATOMS: atom_id res chain seq x y z
N MET A 1 -40.27 13.27 -10.80
CA MET A 1 -39.23 12.92 -11.79
C MET A 1 -37.87 13.52 -11.42
N ALA A 2 -37.72 14.86 -11.31
CA ALA A 2 -36.42 15.50 -11.01
C ALA A 2 -35.73 15.04 -9.70
N ALA A 3 -36.47 14.89 -8.60
CA ALA A 3 -35.91 14.42 -7.33
C ALA A 3 -35.45 12.94 -7.35
N LEU A 4 -36.07 12.12 -8.22
CA LEU A 4 -35.67 10.72 -8.41
C LEU A 4 -34.34 10.63 -9.17
N HIS A 5 -34.14 11.50 -10.16
CA HIS A 5 -32.90 11.58 -10.94
C HIS A 5 -31.75 12.10 -10.09
N ALA A 6 -31.97 13.14 -9.29
CA ALA A 6 -30.96 13.65 -8.35
C ALA A 6 -30.52 12.57 -7.35
N LYS A 7 -31.45 11.73 -6.88
CA LYS A 7 -31.12 10.61 -5.99
C LYS A 7 -30.35 9.50 -6.71
N ALA A 8 -30.66 9.24 -7.99
CA ALA A 8 -29.91 8.28 -8.81
C ALA A 8 -28.47 8.76 -9.07
N GLU A 9 -28.27 10.04 -9.40
CA GLU A 9 -26.95 10.63 -9.63
C GLU A 9 -26.07 10.62 -8.37
N GLU A 10 -26.64 10.87 -7.20
CA GLU A 10 -25.93 10.79 -5.92
C GLU A 10 -25.48 9.36 -5.62
N LEU A 11 -26.40 8.40 -5.78
CA LEU A 11 -26.10 6.98 -5.59
C LEU A 11 -25.05 6.47 -6.58
N GLU A 12 -25.05 6.95 -7.83
CA GLU A 12 -24.01 6.60 -8.82
C GLU A 12 -22.64 7.17 -8.45
N LYS A 13 -22.58 8.41 -7.92
CA LYS A 13 -21.33 9.01 -7.43
C LYS A 13 -20.78 8.26 -6.22
N GLU A 14 -21.62 7.94 -5.24
CA GLU A 14 -21.23 7.11 -4.09
C GLU A 14 -20.74 5.73 -4.57
N ASN A 15 -21.43 5.10 -5.53
CA ASN A 15 -21.04 3.82 -6.09
C ASN A 15 -19.68 3.89 -6.82
N LEU A 16 -19.41 4.97 -7.56
CA LEU A 16 -18.13 5.22 -8.22
C LEU A 16 -17.00 5.48 -7.22
N GLN A 17 -17.26 6.25 -6.15
CA GLN A 17 -16.29 6.50 -5.09
C GLN A 17 -15.96 5.21 -4.32
N LEU A 18 -16.96 4.42 -3.96
CA LEU A 18 -16.78 3.12 -3.31
C LEU A 18 -16.08 2.11 -4.21
N LYS A 19 -16.43 2.04 -5.50
CA LYS A 19 -15.71 1.20 -6.49
C LYS A 19 -14.27 1.65 -6.66
N SER A 20 -14.00 2.95 -6.69
CA SER A 20 -12.64 3.50 -6.75
C SER A 20 -11.84 3.16 -5.49
N ALA A 21 -12.48 3.20 -4.31
CA ALA A 21 -11.89 2.77 -3.05
C ALA A 21 -11.57 1.26 -3.05
N LEU A 22 -12.49 0.41 -3.54
CA LEU A 22 -12.29 -1.04 -3.65
C LEU A 22 -11.19 -1.43 -4.66
N VAL A 23 -11.13 -0.78 -5.82
CA VAL A 23 -10.04 -1.00 -6.80
C VAL A 23 -8.71 -0.49 -6.26
N SER A 24 -8.72 0.55 -5.42
CA SER A 24 -7.52 0.99 -4.70
C SER A 24 -7.07 -0.04 -3.66
N HIS A 25 -8.00 -0.72 -2.98
CA HIS A 25 -7.64 -1.75 -2.00
C HIS A 25 -6.95 -2.95 -2.64
N ALA A 26 -7.43 -3.46 -3.79
CA ALA A 26 -6.81 -4.65 -4.39
C ALA A 26 -5.32 -4.45 -4.76
N VAL A 27 -4.97 -3.31 -5.37
CA VAL A 27 -3.56 -3.01 -5.70
C VAL A 27 -2.73 -2.71 -4.45
N ILE A 28 -3.34 -2.08 -3.43
CA ILE A 28 -2.65 -1.82 -2.17
C ILE A 28 -2.39 -3.14 -1.43
N ASP A 29 -3.36 -4.04 -1.35
CA ASP A 29 -3.22 -5.35 -0.69
C ASP A 29 -2.14 -6.22 -1.38
N GLN A 30 -2.06 -6.16 -2.72
CA GLN A 30 -0.98 -6.82 -3.46
C GLN A 30 0.39 -6.20 -3.14
N ALA A 31 0.49 -4.87 -3.08
CA ALA A 31 1.72 -4.19 -2.71
C ALA A 31 2.14 -4.50 -1.27
N LEU A 32 1.19 -4.60 -0.34
CA LEU A 32 1.46 -5.05 1.03
C LEU A 32 2.03 -6.47 1.03
N GLY A 33 1.47 -7.38 0.23
CA GLY A 33 2.02 -8.73 0.04
C GLY A 33 3.48 -8.73 -0.42
N VAL A 34 3.82 -7.85 -1.37
CA VAL A 34 5.21 -7.68 -1.85
C VAL A 34 6.13 -7.17 -0.74
N ILE A 35 5.71 -6.15 0.02
CA ILE A 35 6.51 -5.60 1.13
C ILE A 35 6.70 -6.63 2.25
N ILE A 36 5.64 -7.36 2.61
CA ILE A 36 5.70 -8.43 3.62
C ILE A 36 6.71 -9.51 3.20
N ALA A 37 6.65 -9.95 1.94
CA ALA A 37 7.56 -10.97 1.42
C ALA A 37 9.02 -10.49 1.35
N ALA A 38 9.25 -9.23 0.96
CA ALA A 38 10.59 -8.65 0.87
C ALA A 38 11.21 -8.32 2.24
N GLY A 39 10.37 -7.90 3.20
CA GLY A 39 10.77 -7.36 4.48
C GLY A 39 10.63 -8.30 5.68
N HIS A 40 9.89 -9.40 5.53
CA HIS A 40 9.41 -10.26 6.62
C HIS A 40 8.65 -9.47 7.70
N LEU A 41 7.80 -8.54 7.26
CA LEU A 41 7.04 -7.64 8.13
C LEU A 41 5.64 -8.17 8.41
N SER A 42 5.04 -7.76 9.53
CA SER A 42 3.61 -7.91 9.76
C SER A 42 2.79 -7.03 8.79
N PRO A 43 1.50 -7.32 8.57
CA PRO A 43 0.65 -6.47 7.74
C PRO A 43 0.57 -5.01 8.19
N ALA A 44 0.59 -4.76 9.51
CA ALA A 44 0.57 -3.41 10.06
C ALA A 44 1.86 -2.64 9.72
N GLU A 45 3.02 -3.28 9.89
CA GLU A 45 4.31 -2.68 9.56
C GLU A 45 4.47 -2.45 8.05
N ALA A 46 3.98 -3.37 7.22
CA ALA A 46 3.98 -3.20 5.77
C ALA A 46 3.11 -2.01 5.34
N TRP A 47 1.96 -1.81 5.98
CA TRP A 47 1.10 -0.66 5.75
C TRP A 47 1.77 0.65 6.18
N ASP A 48 2.42 0.66 7.34
CA ASP A 48 3.16 1.82 7.80
C ASP A 48 4.33 2.16 6.88
N ALA A 49 5.10 1.16 6.43
CA ALA A 49 6.16 1.34 5.44
C ALA A 49 5.62 1.93 4.12
N LEU A 50 4.51 1.39 3.59
CA LEU A 50 3.89 1.89 2.36
C LEU A 50 3.45 3.37 2.50
N ARG A 51 2.88 3.73 3.66
CA ARG A 51 2.49 5.11 3.96
C ARG A 51 3.71 6.03 4.04
N GLU A 52 4.76 5.61 4.73
CA GLU A 52 5.99 6.40 4.88
C GLU A 52 6.72 6.59 3.55
N ILE A 53 6.79 5.56 2.69
CA ILE A 53 7.31 5.70 1.32
C ILE A 53 6.50 6.75 0.55
N SER A 54 5.17 6.67 0.59
CA SER A 54 4.30 7.65 -0.05
C SER A 54 4.55 9.08 0.45
N MET A 55 4.70 9.27 1.76
CA MET A 55 4.94 10.58 2.35
C MET A 55 6.32 11.14 1.99
N HIS A 56 7.37 10.33 2.09
CA HIS A 56 8.75 10.78 1.86
C HIS A 56 9.06 11.02 0.37
N THR A 57 8.45 10.24 -0.52
CA THR A 57 8.56 10.45 -1.98
C THR A 57 7.55 11.49 -2.50
N ASN A 58 6.59 11.92 -1.68
CA ASN A 58 5.46 12.77 -2.10
C ASN A 58 4.68 12.19 -3.29
N ILE A 59 4.65 10.87 -3.42
CA ILE A 59 3.89 10.14 -4.45
C ILE A 59 2.63 9.58 -3.80
N LYS A 60 1.49 9.66 -4.49
CA LYS A 60 0.22 9.09 -3.99
C LYS A 60 0.39 7.60 -3.69
N VAL A 61 -0.07 7.16 -2.51
CA VAL A 61 0.08 5.78 -2.02
C VAL A 61 -0.34 4.72 -3.04
N ARG A 62 -1.37 4.98 -3.84
CA ARG A 62 -1.82 4.08 -4.91
C ARG A 62 -0.80 3.90 -6.04
N LEU A 63 -0.08 4.96 -6.40
CA LEU A 63 0.98 4.90 -7.42
C LEU A 63 2.23 4.21 -6.88
N VAL A 64 2.55 4.43 -5.59
CA VAL A 64 3.60 3.66 -4.90
C VAL A 64 3.22 2.18 -4.88
N ALA A 65 1.99 1.84 -4.50
CA ALA A 65 1.50 0.47 -4.49
C ALA A 65 1.60 -0.19 -5.87
N GLN A 66 1.15 0.49 -6.93
CA GLN A 66 1.29 -0.02 -8.30
C GLN A 66 2.76 -0.27 -8.67
N SER A 67 3.64 0.68 -8.35
CA SER A 67 5.08 0.56 -8.63
C SER A 67 5.70 -0.66 -7.92
N LEU A 68 5.25 -0.97 -6.70
CA LEU A 68 5.71 -2.13 -5.95
C LEU A 68 5.16 -3.46 -6.49
N VAL A 69 3.91 -3.48 -6.96
CA VAL A 69 3.34 -4.65 -7.64
C VAL A 69 4.08 -4.92 -8.96
N ASP A 70 4.31 -3.87 -9.74
CA ASP A 70 5.06 -3.96 -10.99
C ASP A 70 6.51 -4.41 -10.73
N TRP A 71 7.14 -3.90 -9.67
CA TRP A 71 8.45 -4.35 -9.21
C TRP A 71 8.46 -5.84 -8.85
N GLY A 72 7.45 -6.33 -8.12
CA GLY A 72 7.34 -7.74 -7.76
C GLY A 72 7.31 -8.70 -8.95
N SER A 73 6.85 -8.25 -10.12
CA SER A 73 6.82 -9.04 -11.36
C SER A 73 7.99 -8.78 -12.31
N SER A 74 8.54 -7.56 -12.32
CA SER A 74 9.56 -7.13 -13.30
C SER A 74 10.97 -7.04 -12.73
N GLY A 75 11.11 -6.92 -11.41
CA GLY A 75 12.38 -6.63 -10.73
C GLY A 75 12.83 -5.17 -10.84
N TRP A 76 12.09 -4.30 -11.53
CA TRP A 76 12.46 -2.90 -11.75
C TRP A 76 11.65 -1.94 -10.88
N LEU A 77 12.34 -1.02 -10.21
CA LEU A 77 11.75 0.05 -9.41
C LEU A 77 12.59 1.31 -9.58
N CYS A 78 11.95 2.49 -9.60
CA CYS A 78 12.70 3.74 -9.68
C CYS A 78 13.52 3.95 -8.40
N ALA A 79 14.68 4.60 -8.56
CA ALA A 79 15.65 4.76 -7.48
C ALA A 79 15.08 5.45 -6.23
N GLU A 80 14.17 6.42 -6.42
CA GLU A 80 13.53 7.15 -5.32
C GLU A 80 12.67 6.24 -4.44
N ILE A 81 11.76 5.46 -5.04
CA ILE A 81 10.90 4.53 -4.29
C ILE A 81 11.73 3.37 -3.72
N TYR A 82 12.73 2.89 -4.47
CA TYR A 82 13.61 1.80 -4.01
C TYR A 82 14.44 2.20 -2.79
N THR A 83 15.06 3.38 -2.81
CA THR A 83 15.86 3.88 -1.67
C THR A 83 15.02 3.99 -0.40
N GLU A 84 13.81 4.53 -0.52
CA GLU A 84 12.93 4.66 0.64
C GLU A 84 12.37 3.30 1.10
N LEU A 85 12.06 2.38 0.17
CA LEU A 85 11.70 1.01 0.51
C LEU A 85 12.82 0.33 1.31
N GLU A 86 14.07 0.36 0.83
CA GLU A 86 15.21 -0.22 1.55
C GLU A 86 15.39 0.42 2.93
N ARG A 87 15.27 1.74 3.04
CA ARG A 87 15.34 2.45 4.32
C ARG A 87 14.30 1.91 5.31
N GLN A 88 13.05 1.73 4.86
CA GLN A 88 11.97 1.19 5.68
C GLN A 88 12.22 -0.26 6.09
N LEU A 89 12.68 -1.11 5.15
CA LEU A 89 12.95 -2.51 5.44
C LEU A 89 14.13 -2.68 6.42
N CYS A 90 15.22 -1.94 6.22
CA CYS A 90 16.36 -1.97 7.13
C CYS A 90 16.01 -1.48 8.54
N GLY A 91 15.24 -0.39 8.65
CA GLY A 91 14.81 0.16 9.94
C GLY A 91 13.93 -0.81 10.73
N ARG A 92 13.05 -1.55 10.05
CA ARG A 92 12.08 -2.45 10.70
C ARG A 92 12.65 -3.84 11.01
N ARG A 93 13.54 -4.39 10.17
CA ARG A 93 14.26 -5.65 10.47
C ARG A 93 15.15 -5.55 11.71
N ALA A 94 15.76 -4.37 11.94
CA ALA A 94 16.53 -4.11 13.15
C ALA A 94 15.67 -4.17 14.42
N PHE A 95 14.37 -3.83 14.33
CA PHE A 95 13.43 -3.88 15.44
C PHE A 95 12.91 -5.31 15.70
N ALA A 96 12.66 -6.08 14.64
CA ALA A 96 12.19 -7.48 14.72
C ALA A 96 13.18 -8.44 15.41
N THR A 97 14.47 -8.08 15.50
CA THR A 97 15.49 -8.90 16.17
C THR A 97 15.48 -8.71 17.71
N GLY A 98 14.59 -7.85 18.25
CA GLY A 98 14.49 -7.56 19.69
C GLY A 98 13.43 -8.34 20.47
N GLU A 99 12.47 -9.00 19.82
CA GLU A 99 11.36 -9.70 20.50
C GLU A 99 11.01 -11.00 19.77
N ALA A 100 11.83 -12.04 19.95
CA ALA A 100 11.46 -13.42 19.64
C ALA A 100 11.58 -14.29 20.89
N GLU A 101 10.86 -13.92 21.95
CA GLU A 101 10.34 -14.89 22.91
C GLU A 101 8.85 -15.08 22.59
N GLY A 102 8.55 -16.16 21.86
CA GLY A 102 7.19 -16.67 21.65
C GLY A 102 7.08 -18.08 22.26
N PRO A 103 6.05 -18.39 23.07
CA PRO A 103 5.98 -19.62 23.88
C PRO A 103 5.49 -20.83 23.05
N PRO A 104 5.59 -22.10 23.54
CA PRO A 104 5.65 -22.56 24.94
C PRO A 104 7.03 -22.90 25.51
#